data_AF-A0A7S1F7A0-F1
#
_entry.id   AF-A0A7S1F7A0-F1
#
_cell.length_a   1.000
_cell.length_b   1.000
_cell.length_c   1.000
_cell.angle_alpha   90.00
_cell.angle_beta   90.00
_cell.angle_gamma   90.00
#
_symmetry.space_group_name_H-M   'P 1'
#
loop_
_entity.id
_entity.type
_entity.pdbx_description
1 polymer ?
#
loop_
_entity_poly.entity_id
_entity_poly.type
_entity_poly.pdbx_seq_one_letter_code
_entity_poly.pdbx_strand_id
1 'polypeptide(L)'
;MSAAQIPKRPYSECPDVGVLQKEIENHLSMYNDMSNKPMDLVCFLYMLEHLSRVARVIKIGGNALLVGVGGSGRQSCARLACFMADFLVYQIEIAKGYDMTAFHDDMRKMLSKAGEGEKTVFLFSDTQIKSEGFVEDINNLLNTGEIPNLFAPEDKVAVCELVRNAARDEGKAPEGTLNQLFAFFVERCRSNLGVVVCFSPIGDGWRTRLRQFPSLVNCCTIDWFTAWPP
;
A
#
# COMPACT_ATOMS: atom_id res chain seq x y z
N MET A 1 -8.95 24.34 -14.52
CA MET A 1 -8.85 24.50 -13.06
C MET A 1 -7.50 23.92 -12.66
N SER A 2 -6.61 24.75 -12.11
CA SER A 2 -5.26 24.34 -11.72
C SER A 2 -5.38 23.23 -10.67
N ALA A 3 -4.80 22.07 -10.93
CA ALA A 3 -4.63 21.03 -9.93
C ALA A 3 -3.93 21.67 -8.73
N ALA A 4 -4.60 21.69 -7.57
CA ALA A 4 -4.00 22.18 -6.34
C ALA A 4 -2.68 21.42 -6.15
N GLN A 5 -1.56 22.15 -6.21
CA GLN A 5 -0.26 21.55 -5.97
C GLN A 5 -0.26 21.04 -4.54
N ILE A 6 -0.32 19.71 -4.38
CA ILE A 6 -0.12 19.05 -3.10
C ILE A 6 1.21 19.58 -2.56
N PRO A 7 1.24 20.20 -1.36
CA PRO A 7 2.47 20.75 -0.82
C PRO A 7 3.53 19.64 -0.81
N LYS A 8 4.66 19.89 -1.47
CA LYS A 8 5.79 18.96 -1.43
C LYS A 8 6.22 18.86 0.04
N ARG A 9 5.90 17.74 0.69
CA ARG A 9 6.42 17.37 2.02
C ARG A 9 7.74 16.62 1.81
N PRO A 10 8.91 17.29 1.82
CA PRO A 10 10.19 16.60 1.68
C PRO A 10 10.44 15.71 2.89
N TYR A 11 11.19 14.62 2.69
CA TYR A 11 11.71 13.85 3.80
C TYR A 11 12.78 14.70 4.52
N SER A 12 12.62 14.92 5.82
CA SER A 12 13.53 15.72 6.64
C SER A 12 13.81 15.02 7.97
N GLU A 13 15.01 15.22 8.49
CA GLU A 13 15.37 14.79 9.83
C GLU A 13 14.61 15.63 10.88
N CYS A 14 14.14 14.97 11.94
CA CYS A 14 13.59 15.62 13.12
C CYS A 14 14.46 15.23 14.32
N PRO A 15 15.36 16.12 14.79
CA PRO A 15 16.30 15.79 15.86
C PRO A 15 15.65 15.72 17.25
N ASP A 16 14.50 16.37 17.43
CA ASP A 16 13.78 16.43 18.70
C ASP A 16 12.58 15.45 18.69
N VAL A 17 12.69 14.41 19.52
CA VAL A 17 11.64 13.40 19.67
C VAL A 17 10.34 13.97 20.24
N GLY A 18 10.40 14.96 21.13
CA GLY A 18 9.21 15.59 21.71
C GLY A 18 8.42 16.40 20.68
N VAL A 19 9.14 17.08 19.77
CA VAL A 19 8.51 17.76 18.62
C VAL A 19 7.88 16.72 17.68
N LEU A 20 8.61 15.66 17.33
CA LEU A 20 8.10 14.57 16.49
C LEU A 20 6.84 13.93 17.08
N GLN A 21 6.86 13.65 18.39
CA GLN A 21 5.74 13.07 19.10
C GLN A 21 4.50 13.97 19.00
N LYS A 22 4.65 15.25 19.33
CA LYS A 22 3.54 16.21 19.28
C LYS A 22 2.95 16.34 17.88
N GLU A 23 3.79 16.37 16.85
CA GLU A 23 3.32 16.41 15.46
C GLU A 23 2.56 15.14 15.08
N ILE A 24 3.03 13.96 15.49
CA ILE A 24 2.33 12.69 15.22
C ILE A 24 1.00 12.62 15.98
N GLU A 25 0.95 13.11 17.23
CA GLU A 25 -0.30 13.21 18.00
C GLU A 25 -1.32 14.14 17.32
N ASN A 26 -0.86 15.27 16.76
CA ASN A 26 -1.72 16.15 15.96
C ASN A 26 -2.29 15.43 14.72
N HIS A 27 -1.44 14.71 13.96
CA HIS A 27 -1.89 13.95 12.80
C HIS A 27 -2.84 12.82 13.19
N LEU A 28 -2.62 12.16 14.33
CA LEU A 28 -3.52 11.14 14.86
C LEU A 28 -4.89 11.73 15.22
N SER A 29 -4.91 12.91 15.86
CA SER A 29 -6.16 13.63 16.15
C SER A 29 -6.92 13.95 14.86
N MET A 30 -6.22 14.53 13.87
CA MET A 30 -6.83 14.85 12.57
C MET A 30 -7.35 13.61 11.83
N TYR A 31 -6.63 12.49 11.91
CA TYR A 31 -7.09 11.22 11.36
C TYR A 31 -8.39 10.77 12.04
N ASN A 32 -8.43 10.83 13.37
CA ASN A 32 -9.59 10.41 14.16
C ASN A 32 -10.82 11.29 13.90
N ASP A 33 -10.63 12.60 13.68
CA ASP A 33 -11.71 13.53 13.35
C ASP A 33 -12.33 13.26 11.97
N MET A 34 -11.56 12.72 11.03
CA MET A 34 -12.00 12.43 9.65
C MET A 34 -12.40 10.97 9.41
N SER A 35 -12.03 10.06 10.30
CA SER A 35 -12.19 8.61 10.12
C SER A 35 -13.41 8.08 10.87
N ASN A 36 -14.22 7.26 10.19
CA ASN A 36 -15.28 6.48 10.86
C ASN A 36 -14.75 5.30 11.70
N LYS A 37 -13.43 5.05 11.66
CA LYS A 37 -12.73 4.00 12.40
C LYS A 37 -11.53 4.66 13.13
N PRO A 38 -11.75 5.40 14.22
CA PRO A 38 -10.66 6.07 14.94
C PRO A 38 -9.69 5.05 15.55
N MET A 39 -8.44 5.48 15.72
CA MET A 39 -7.37 4.71 16.33
C MET A 39 -7.00 5.28 17.69
N ASP A 40 -7.03 4.43 18.71
CA ASP A 40 -6.56 4.75 20.06
C ASP A 40 -5.08 4.35 20.17
N LEU A 41 -4.19 5.22 19.69
CA LEU A 41 -2.75 5.01 19.72
C LEU A 41 -2.10 5.90 20.77
N VAL A 42 -1.33 5.29 21.65
CA VAL A 42 -0.41 6.02 22.52
C VAL A 42 0.88 6.28 21.74
N CYS A 43 1.30 7.54 21.65
CA CYS A 43 2.55 7.92 21.00
C CYS A 43 3.69 7.83 22.00
N PHE A 44 4.59 6.87 21.80
CA PHE A 44 5.80 6.66 22.59
C PHE A 44 6.95 6.28 21.67
N LEU A 45 8.19 6.41 22.16
CA LEU A 45 9.40 6.33 21.32
C LEU A 45 9.41 5.18 20.32
N TYR A 46 9.16 3.94 20.74
CA TYR A 46 9.20 2.79 19.83
C TYR A 46 8.12 2.82 18.75
N MET A 47 6.91 3.31 19.09
CA MET A 47 5.87 3.54 18.10
C MET A 47 6.31 4.60 17.08
N LEU A 48 6.92 5.70 17.54
CA LEU A 48 7.44 6.77 16.68
C LEU A 48 8.53 6.24 15.73
N GLU A 49 9.41 5.36 16.22
CA GLU A 49 10.44 4.72 15.38
C GLU A 49 9.83 3.85 14.28
N HIS A 50 8.90 2.96 14.63
CA HIS A 50 8.21 2.12 13.65
C HIS A 50 7.42 2.95 12.64
N LEU A 51 6.66 3.93 13.12
CA LEU A 51 5.93 4.85 12.25
C LEU A 51 6.87 5.59 11.30
N SER A 52 8.03 6.05 11.78
CA SER A 52 9.04 6.72 10.96
C SER A 52 9.61 5.81 9.88
N ARG A 53 9.89 4.54 10.19
CA ARG A 53 10.34 3.55 9.20
C ARG A 53 9.27 3.31 8.14
N VAL A 54 8.03 3.08 8.55
CA VAL A 54 6.90 2.81 7.64
C VAL A 54 6.59 4.04 6.77
N ALA A 55 6.55 5.24 7.36
CA ALA A 55 6.36 6.49 6.63
C ALA A 55 7.45 6.74 5.60
N ARG A 56 8.71 6.45 5.93
CA ARG A 56 9.82 6.54 4.98
C ARG A 56 9.62 5.60 3.79
N VAL A 57 9.27 4.34 4.02
CA VAL A 57 9.06 3.34 2.95
C VAL A 57 7.91 3.76 2.03
N ILE A 58 6.77 4.18 2.59
CA ILE A 58 5.61 4.62 1.81
C ILE A 58 5.97 5.86 0.98
N LYS A 59 6.66 6.83 1.58
CA LYS A 59 6.98 8.11 0.91
C LYS A 59 7.85 7.94 -0.34
N ILE A 60 8.75 6.96 -0.35
CA ILE A 60 9.61 6.66 -1.51
C ILE A 60 8.94 5.72 -2.52
N GLY A 61 7.69 5.31 -2.29
CA GLY A 61 6.98 4.36 -3.16
C GLY A 61 7.47 2.92 -3.02
N GLY A 62 8.01 2.56 -1.84
CA GLY A 62 8.45 1.19 -1.56
C GLY A 62 7.34 0.31 -0.99
N ASN A 63 7.63 -0.99 -0.90
CA ASN A 63 6.76 -1.97 -0.24
C ASN A 63 7.30 -2.29 1.16
N ALA A 64 6.41 -2.63 2.09
CA ALA A 64 6.78 -2.99 3.45
C ALA A 64 6.17 -4.34 3.89
N LEU A 65 6.96 -5.09 4.65
CA LEU A 65 6.50 -6.30 5.34
C LEU A 65 6.60 -6.05 6.85
N LEU A 66 5.45 -5.83 7.49
CA LEU A 66 5.33 -5.55 8.91
C LEU A 66 5.07 -6.85 9.67
N VAL A 67 6.07 -7.31 10.40
CA VAL A 67 6.04 -8.60 11.09
C VAL A 67 5.84 -8.38 12.58
N GLY A 68 4.82 -9.00 13.17
CA GLY A 68 4.56 -8.82 14.60
C GLY A 68 3.33 -9.58 15.06
N VAL A 69 3.12 -9.68 16.37
CA VAL A 69 1.95 -10.38 16.92
C VAL A 69 0.67 -9.52 16.78
N GLY A 70 -0.50 -10.12 17.01
CA GLY A 70 -1.76 -9.34 17.07
C GLY A 70 -1.68 -8.25 18.14
N GLY A 71 -2.25 -7.07 17.86
CA GLY A 71 -2.22 -5.94 18.81
C GLY A 71 -0.92 -5.12 18.83
N SER A 72 0.11 -5.51 18.07
CA SER A 72 1.38 -4.76 17.97
C SER A 72 1.31 -3.40 17.26
N GLY A 73 0.14 -2.97 16.75
CA GLY A 73 -0.02 -1.66 16.12
C GLY A 73 0.45 -1.54 14.66
N ARG A 74 0.86 -2.64 14.00
CA ARG A 74 1.33 -2.68 12.60
C ARG A 74 0.39 -1.96 11.60
N GLN A 75 -0.87 -2.39 11.58
CA GLN A 75 -1.87 -1.80 10.67
C GLN A 75 -2.13 -0.33 11.00
N SER A 76 -2.20 0.01 12.29
CA SER A 76 -2.46 1.37 12.73
C SER A 76 -1.32 2.33 12.35
N CYS A 77 -0.06 1.90 12.50
CA CYS A 77 1.10 2.65 12.06
C CYS A 77 1.10 2.82 10.53
N ALA A 78 0.80 1.77 9.76
CA ALA A 78 0.69 1.87 8.31
C ALA A 78 -0.40 2.86 7.87
N ARG A 79 -1.57 2.84 8.52
CA ARG A 79 -2.67 3.77 8.23
C ARG A 79 -2.30 5.22 8.55
N LEU A 80 -1.70 5.45 9.71
CA LEU A 80 -1.27 6.78 10.11
C LEU A 80 -0.17 7.31 9.18
N ALA A 81 0.80 6.47 8.80
CA ALA A 81 1.83 6.82 7.84
C ALA A 81 1.26 7.20 6.46
N CYS A 82 0.27 6.44 5.96
CA CYS A 82 -0.43 6.78 4.71
C CYS A 82 -1.17 8.11 4.84
N PHE A 83 -1.87 8.32 5.95
CA PHE A 83 -2.57 9.57 6.22
C PHE A 83 -1.62 10.77 6.24
N MET A 84 -0.49 10.67 6.94
CA MET A 84 0.56 11.70 6.97
C MET A 84 1.18 11.96 5.58
N ALA A 85 1.14 10.99 4.68
CA ALA A 85 1.65 11.11 3.31
C ALA A 85 0.60 11.57 2.30
N ASP A 86 -0.66 11.74 2.70
CA ASP A 86 -1.84 11.95 1.84
C ASP A 86 -2.06 10.79 0.83
N PHE A 87 -1.79 9.55 1.25
CA PHE A 87 -1.97 8.36 0.41
C PHE A 87 -3.27 7.64 0.77
N LEU A 88 -4.01 7.20 -0.25
CA LEU A 88 -5.22 6.39 -0.07
C LEU A 88 -4.85 5.01 0.45
N VAL A 89 -5.50 4.56 1.53
CA VAL A 89 -5.35 3.17 2.00
C VAL A 89 -6.44 2.31 1.37
N TYR A 90 -6.03 1.33 0.56
CA TYR A 90 -6.91 0.29 0.05
C TYR A 90 -6.76 -0.97 0.91
N GLN A 91 -7.83 -1.41 1.57
CA GLN A 91 -7.87 -2.67 2.30
C GLN A 91 -9.14 -3.43 1.94
N ILE A 92 -9.02 -4.71 1.58
CA ILE A 92 -10.16 -5.57 1.27
C ILE A 92 -11.02 -5.85 2.51
N GLU A 93 -12.32 -6.03 2.33
CA GLU A 93 -13.23 -6.42 3.41
C GLU A 93 -13.72 -7.86 3.18
N ILE A 94 -13.28 -8.77 4.03
CA ILE A 94 -13.61 -10.20 3.90
C ILE A 94 -15.05 -10.46 4.36
N ALA A 95 -15.97 -10.53 3.40
CA ALA A 95 -17.36 -10.92 3.63
C ALA A 95 -17.57 -12.44 3.47
N LYS A 96 -18.76 -12.93 3.84
CA LYS A 96 -19.15 -14.32 3.59
C LYS A 96 -19.23 -14.55 2.07
N GLY A 97 -18.51 -15.57 1.58
CA GLY A 97 -18.43 -15.88 0.15
C GLY A 97 -17.37 -15.10 -0.62
N TYR A 98 -16.52 -14.33 0.06
CA TYR A 98 -15.38 -13.67 -0.58
C TYR A 98 -14.37 -14.70 -1.11
N ASP A 99 -14.20 -14.74 -2.43
CA ASP A 99 -13.39 -15.71 -3.17
C ASP A 99 -12.32 -15.02 -4.04
N MET A 100 -11.67 -15.79 -4.93
CA MET A 100 -10.67 -15.26 -5.87
C MET A 100 -11.26 -14.24 -6.85
N THR A 101 -12.51 -14.43 -7.30
CA THR A 101 -13.15 -13.51 -8.23
C THR A 101 -13.39 -12.15 -7.57
N ALA A 102 -13.93 -12.14 -6.35
CA ALA A 102 -14.10 -10.93 -5.57
C ALA A 102 -12.75 -10.24 -5.27
N PHE A 103 -11.70 -11.02 -4.98
CA PHE A 103 -10.35 -10.49 -4.80
C PHE A 103 -9.81 -9.83 -6.06
N HIS A 104 -9.97 -10.45 -7.23
CA HIS A 104 -9.58 -9.88 -8.51
C HIS A 104 -10.37 -8.61 -8.86
N ASP A 105 -11.66 -8.55 -8.52
CA ASP A 105 -12.45 -7.32 -8.66
C ASP A 105 -11.85 -6.17 -7.84
N ASP A 106 -11.46 -6.43 -6.59
CA ASP A 106 -10.83 -5.44 -5.74
C ASP A 106 -9.43 -5.04 -6.24
N MET A 107 -8.65 -5.99 -6.76
CA MET A 107 -7.35 -5.70 -7.38
C MET A 107 -7.50 -4.82 -8.63
N ARG A 108 -8.50 -5.07 -9.48
CA ARG A 108 -8.80 -4.23 -10.64
C ARG A 108 -9.13 -2.81 -10.21
N LYS A 109 -10.05 -2.62 -9.26
CA LYS A 109 -10.42 -1.28 -8.74
C LYS A 109 -9.22 -0.52 -8.18
N MET A 110 -8.40 -1.19 -7.38
CA MET A 110 -7.21 -0.60 -6.78
C MET A 110 -6.18 -0.18 -7.84
N LEU A 111 -5.90 -1.06 -8.81
CA LEU A 111 -4.96 -0.77 -9.90
C LEU A 111 -5.49 0.35 -10.81
N SER A 112 -6.79 0.42 -11.08
CA SER A 112 -7.38 1.54 -11.82
C SER A 112 -7.11 2.88 -11.14
N LYS A 113 -7.33 2.98 -9.82
CA LYS A 113 -7.01 4.21 -9.05
C LYS A 113 -5.53 4.59 -9.10
N ALA A 114 -4.64 3.61 -8.90
CA ALA A 114 -3.20 3.84 -9.00
C ALA A 114 -2.80 4.26 -10.43
N GLY A 115 -3.45 3.70 -11.45
CA GLY A 115 -3.28 4.05 -12.86
C GLY A 115 -3.74 5.47 -13.19
N GLU A 116 -4.81 5.97 -12.56
CA GLU A 116 -5.25 7.37 -12.71
C GLU A 116 -4.21 8.37 -12.16
N GLY A 117 -3.36 7.94 -11.24
CA GLY A 117 -2.37 8.79 -10.58
C GLY A 117 -2.58 8.95 -9.08
N GLU A 118 -3.62 8.33 -8.51
CA GLU A 118 -3.89 8.41 -7.08
C GLU A 118 -2.86 7.60 -6.30
N LYS A 119 -2.09 8.27 -5.42
CA LYS A 119 -1.13 7.60 -4.54
C LYS A 119 -1.89 6.68 -3.58
N THR A 120 -1.66 5.39 -3.72
CA THR A 120 -2.43 4.33 -3.05
C THR A 120 -1.50 3.37 -2.34
N VAL A 121 -1.89 2.89 -1.16
CA VAL A 121 -1.23 1.80 -0.45
C VAL A 121 -2.20 0.65 -0.29
N PHE A 122 -1.83 -0.53 -0.79
CA PHE A 122 -2.52 -1.75 -0.50
C PHE A 122 -2.11 -2.27 0.88
N LEU A 123 -3.04 -2.24 1.85
CA LEU A 123 -2.81 -2.78 3.19
C LEU A 123 -3.47 -4.15 3.31
N PHE A 124 -2.65 -5.19 3.46
CA PHE A 124 -3.10 -6.58 3.52
C PHE A 124 -2.59 -7.28 4.79
N SER A 125 -3.48 -8.00 5.48
CA SER A 125 -3.16 -8.76 6.68
C SER A 125 -3.27 -10.26 6.44
N ASP A 126 -2.48 -11.03 7.17
CA ASP A 126 -2.62 -12.48 7.26
C ASP A 126 -4.04 -12.96 7.62
N THR A 127 -4.76 -12.22 8.47
CA THR A 127 -6.15 -12.52 8.83
C THR A 127 -7.13 -12.43 7.65
N GLN A 128 -6.73 -11.80 6.54
CA GLN A 128 -7.52 -11.65 5.33
C GLN A 128 -7.24 -12.76 4.30
N ILE A 129 -6.27 -13.65 4.57
CA ILE A 129 -5.93 -14.76 3.67
C ILE A 129 -7.02 -15.83 3.75
N LYS A 130 -7.84 -15.92 2.70
CA LYS A 130 -8.82 -17.00 2.50
C LYS A 130 -8.31 -18.10 1.57
N SER A 131 -7.42 -17.74 0.64
CA SER A 131 -6.79 -18.63 -0.33
C SER A 131 -5.33 -18.23 -0.47
N GLU A 132 -4.43 -19.19 -0.67
CA GLU A 132 -3.02 -18.90 -0.96
C GLU A 132 -2.85 -18.17 -2.30
N GLY A 133 -3.84 -18.27 -3.20
CA GLY A 133 -3.87 -17.49 -4.44
C GLY A 133 -3.85 -15.97 -4.22
N PHE A 134 -4.36 -15.48 -3.08
CA PHE A 134 -4.25 -14.05 -2.74
C PHE A 134 -2.78 -13.65 -2.55
N VAL A 135 -2.00 -14.51 -1.91
CA VAL A 135 -0.58 -14.25 -1.61
C VAL A 135 0.26 -14.42 -2.88
N GLU A 136 -0.12 -15.34 -3.76
CA GLU A 136 0.48 -15.49 -5.09
C GLU A 136 0.31 -14.22 -5.94
N ASP A 137 -0.90 -13.66 -5.99
CA ASP A 137 -1.18 -12.42 -6.70
C ASP A 137 -0.44 -11.22 -6.10
N ILE A 138 -0.35 -11.14 -4.77
CA ILE A 138 0.46 -10.13 -4.09
C ILE A 138 1.94 -10.30 -4.44
N ASN A 139 2.45 -11.53 -4.49
CA ASN A 139 3.82 -11.82 -4.90
C ASN A 139 4.10 -11.37 -6.34
N ASN A 140 3.15 -11.59 -7.26
CA ASN A 140 3.25 -11.10 -8.63
C ASN A 140 3.27 -9.56 -8.67
N LEU A 141 2.35 -8.91 -7.93
CA LEU A 141 2.31 -7.46 -7.81
C LEU A 141 3.62 -6.87 -7.26
N LEU A 142 4.22 -7.50 -6.25
CA LEU A 142 5.51 -7.09 -5.68
C LEU A 142 6.68 -7.23 -6.66
N ASN A 143 6.66 -8.26 -7.50
CA ASN A 143 7.74 -8.58 -8.43
C ASN A 143 7.62 -7.77 -9.74
N THR A 144 6.50 -7.92 -10.44
CA THR A 144 6.29 -7.37 -11.78
C THR A 144 5.41 -6.13 -11.78
N GLY A 145 4.67 -5.85 -10.69
CA GLY A 145 3.71 -4.74 -10.66
C GLY A 145 2.40 -5.05 -11.40
N GLU A 146 2.20 -6.31 -11.79
CA GLU A 146 1.02 -6.78 -12.52
C GLU A 146 0.59 -8.14 -11.99
N ILE A 147 -0.72 -8.40 -12.00
CA ILE A 147 -1.29 -9.71 -11.74
C ILE A 147 -1.64 -10.36 -13.09
N PRO A 148 -1.09 -11.54 -13.43
CA PRO A 148 -1.37 -12.20 -14.70
C PRO A 148 -2.87 -12.46 -14.91
N ASN A 149 -3.36 -12.23 -16.13
CA ASN A 149 -4.75 -12.47 -16.53
C ASN A 149 -5.81 -11.73 -15.70
N LEU A 150 -5.44 -10.66 -14.98
CA LEU A 150 -6.38 -9.91 -14.15
C LEU A 150 -7.38 -9.08 -14.98
N PHE A 151 -6.90 -8.47 -16.07
CA PHE A 151 -7.73 -7.64 -16.96
C PHE A 151 -8.07 -8.43 -18.23
N ALA A 152 -9.38 -8.61 -18.47
CA ALA A 152 -9.86 -9.17 -19.73
C ALA A 152 -9.60 -8.17 -20.88
N PRO A 153 -9.61 -8.61 -22.15
CA PRO A 153 -9.38 -7.73 -23.31
C PRO A 153 -10.26 -6.47 -23.30
N GLU A 154 -11.50 -6.59 -22.86
CA GLU A 154 -12.47 -5.50 -22.75
C GLU A 154 -12.07 -4.51 -21.66
N ASP A 155 -11.67 -5.02 -20.48
CA ASP A 155 -11.19 -4.19 -19.37
C ASP A 155 -9.88 -3.48 -19.71
N LYS A 156 -9.01 -4.13 -20.50
CA LYS A 156 -7.75 -3.52 -20.98
C LYS A 156 -8.03 -2.27 -21.81
N VAL A 157 -9.06 -2.29 -22.66
CA VAL A 157 -9.47 -1.09 -23.40
C VAL A 157 -9.90 0.01 -22.43
N ALA A 158 -10.73 -0.31 -21.43
CA ALA A 158 -11.21 0.66 -20.45
C ALA A 158 -10.06 1.33 -19.66
N VAL A 159 -9.09 0.56 -19.15
CA VAL A 159 -7.94 1.16 -18.43
C VAL A 159 -7.00 1.93 -19.35
N CYS A 160 -6.90 1.57 -20.63
CA CYS A 160 -6.13 2.33 -21.61
C CYS A 160 -6.77 3.69 -21.91
N GLU A 161 -8.10 3.76 -22.01
CA GLU A 161 -8.83 5.04 -22.13
C GLU A 161 -8.57 5.95 -20.92
N LEU A 162 -8.61 5.37 -19.72
CA LEU A 162 -8.39 6.07 -18.46
C LEU A 162 -7.01 6.74 -18.38
N VAL A 163 -5.95 6.10 -18.89
CA VAL A 163 -4.60 6.69 -18.88
C VAL A 163 -4.23 7.48 -20.14
N ARG A 164 -5.05 7.46 -21.20
CA ARG A 164 -4.68 8.02 -22.51
C ARG A 164 -4.30 9.50 -22.45
N ASN A 165 -5.09 10.30 -21.74
CA ASN A 165 -4.81 11.72 -21.60
C ASN A 165 -3.49 11.96 -20.85
N ALA A 166 -3.29 11.27 -19.73
CA ALA A 166 -2.05 11.34 -18.96
C ALA A 166 -0.84 10.88 -19.78
N ALA A 167 -0.98 9.81 -20.57
CA ALA A 167 0.09 9.30 -21.44
C ALA A 167 0.52 10.37 -22.45
N ARG A 168 -0.45 10.97 -23.14
CA ARG A 168 -0.20 12.05 -24.11
C ARG A 168 0.47 13.26 -23.45
N ASP A 169 -0.05 13.69 -22.30
CA ASP A 169 0.45 14.88 -21.60
C ASP A 169 1.87 14.66 -21.02
N GLU A 170 2.22 13.41 -20.69
CA GLU A 170 3.56 13.00 -20.22
C GLU A 170 4.51 12.56 -21.36
N GLY A 171 4.07 12.65 -22.63
CA GLY A 171 4.87 12.24 -23.78
C GLY A 171 5.17 10.73 -23.84
N LYS A 172 4.32 9.93 -23.20
CA LYS A 172 4.36 8.47 -23.18
C LYS A 172 3.36 7.90 -24.20
N ALA A 173 3.58 6.66 -24.64
CA ALA A 173 2.74 5.99 -25.65
C ALA A 173 2.50 6.82 -26.94
N PRO A 174 3.55 7.18 -27.69
CA PRO A 174 3.47 8.14 -28.80
C PRO A 174 2.56 7.70 -29.95
N GLU A 175 2.41 6.39 -30.17
CA GLU A 175 1.55 5.83 -31.21
C GLU A 175 0.13 5.58 -30.71
N GLY A 176 -0.13 5.74 -29.40
CA GLY A 176 -1.43 5.53 -28.79
C GLY A 176 -1.96 4.10 -28.90
N THR A 177 -1.10 3.13 -29.23
CA THR A 177 -1.51 1.72 -29.36
C THR A 177 -1.93 1.17 -27.99
N LEU A 178 -2.87 0.22 -27.99
CA LEU A 178 -3.34 -0.41 -26.74
C LEU A 178 -2.19 -1.01 -25.92
N ASN A 179 -1.20 -1.61 -26.58
CA ASN A 179 -0.03 -2.17 -25.89
C ASN A 179 0.82 -1.10 -25.21
N GLN A 180 1.04 0.05 -25.87
CA GLN A 180 1.80 1.16 -25.27
C GLN A 180 1.04 1.82 -24.11
N LEU A 181 -0.27 2.02 -24.27
CA LEU A 181 -1.12 2.57 -23.22
C LEU A 181 -1.21 1.64 -22.00
N PHE A 182 -1.34 0.33 -22.22
CA PHE A 182 -1.36 -0.64 -21.14
C PHE A 182 -0.01 -0.74 -20.42
N ALA A 183 1.11 -0.71 -21.15
CA ALA A 183 2.44 -0.66 -20.54
C ALA A 183 2.63 0.61 -19.69
N PHE A 184 2.14 1.76 -20.16
CA PHE A 184 2.14 3.00 -19.38
C PHE A 184 1.22 2.93 -18.15
N PHE A 185 0.05 2.28 -18.26
CA PHE A 185 -0.82 2.02 -17.12
C PHE A 185 -0.10 1.20 -16.03
N VAL A 186 0.61 0.13 -16.42
CA VAL A 186 1.40 -0.69 -15.48
C VAL A 186 2.54 0.13 -14.86
N GLU A 187 3.25 0.95 -15.65
CA GLU A 187 4.27 1.88 -15.14
C GLU A 187 3.70 2.84 -14.09
N ARG A 188 2.54 3.46 -14.37
CA ARG A 188 1.86 4.34 -13.42
C ARG A 188 1.44 3.60 -12.17
N CYS A 189 0.83 2.42 -12.29
CA CYS A 189 0.45 1.58 -11.16
C CYS A 189 1.65 1.35 -10.24
N ARG A 190 2.79 0.93 -10.79
CA ARG A 190 4.04 0.72 -10.02
C ARG A 190 4.54 1.98 -9.32
N SER A 191 4.39 3.15 -9.95
CA SER A 191 4.85 4.43 -9.38
C SER A 191 3.93 5.00 -8.30
N ASN A 192 2.66 4.58 -8.29
CA ASN A 192 1.61 5.14 -7.43
C ASN A 192 1.10 4.16 -6.37
N LEU A 193 1.42 2.87 -6.50
CA LEU A 193 0.99 1.81 -5.59
C LEU A 193 2.15 1.35 -4.70
N GLY A 194 2.00 1.50 -3.39
CA GLY A 194 2.81 0.78 -2.40
C GLY A 194 2.06 -0.43 -1.86
N VAL A 195 2.76 -1.51 -1.54
CA VAL A 195 2.17 -2.69 -0.90
C VAL A 195 2.70 -2.83 0.53
N VAL A 196 1.79 -2.89 1.50
CA VAL A 196 2.11 -3.09 2.92
C VAL A 196 1.43 -4.37 3.41
N VAL A 197 2.24 -5.36 3.74
CA VAL A 197 1.77 -6.67 4.21
C VAL A 197 2.02 -6.78 5.72
N CYS A 198 0.99 -7.12 6.49
CA CYS A 198 1.05 -7.29 7.95
C CYS A 198 0.89 -8.76 8.33
N PHE A 199 1.99 -9.48 8.56
CA PHE A 199 1.96 -10.92 8.86
C PHE A 199 2.42 -11.23 10.29
N SER A 200 1.72 -12.15 10.96
CA SER A 200 2.12 -12.69 12.24
C SER A 200 3.22 -13.73 12.05
N PRO A 201 4.33 -13.68 12.82
CA PRO A 201 5.35 -14.72 12.80
C PRO A 201 4.90 -15.99 13.55
N ILE A 202 3.73 -15.98 14.18
CA ILE A 202 3.18 -17.10 14.94
C ILE A 202 2.61 -18.15 13.97
N GLY A 203 2.97 -19.42 14.20
CA GLY A 203 2.52 -20.55 13.40
C GLY A 203 3.36 -20.82 12.15
N ASP A 204 3.08 -21.92 11.46
CA ASP A 204 3.89 -22.39 10.33
C ASP A 204 3.53 -21.72 8.99
N GLY A 205 2.33 -21.17 8.88
CA GLY A 205 1.85 -20.51 7.65
C GLY A 205 2.77 -19.37 7.20
N TRP A 206 3.29 -18.57 8.13
CA TRP A 206 4.28 -17.53 7.86
C TRP A 206 5.52 -18.06 7.14
N ARG A 207 6.19 -19.07 7.74
CA ARG A 207 7.44 -19.62 7.20
C ARG A 207 7.24 -20.30 5.85
N THR A 208 6.11 -20.99 5.69
CA THR A 208 5.76 -21.65 4.43
C THR A 208 5.53 -20.63 3.31
N ARG A 209 4.79 -19.55 3.58
CA ARG A 209 4.56 -18.49 2.60
C ARG A 209 5.83 -17.76 2.20
N LEU A 210 6.73 -17.47 3.15
CA LEU A 210 8.01 -16.85 2.80
C LEU A 210 8.87 -17.72 1.85
N ARG A 211 8.78 -19.05 1.97
CA ARG A 211 9.48 -19.97 1.05
C ARG A 211 8.80 -20.06 -0.32
N GLN A 212 7.47 -20.01 -0.34
CA GLN A 212 6.69 -20.10 -1.58
C GLN A 212 6.70 -18.78 -2.37
N PHE A 213 6.72 -17.65 -1.66
CA PHE A 213 6.53 -16.30 -2.22
C PHE A 213 7.71 -15.40 -1.84
N PRO A 214 8.88 -15.58 -2.48
CA PRO A 214 10.11 -14.90 -2.08
C PRO A 214 10.06 -13.38 -2.27
N SER A 215 9.15 -12.85 -3.11
CA SER A 215 9.01 -11.40 -3.32
C SER A 215 8.56 -10.67 -2.06
N LEU A 216 7.89 -11.38 -1.12
CA LEU A 216 7.58 -10.82 0.20
C LEU A 216 8.84 -10.39 0.97
N VAL A 217 9.97 -11.08 0.76
CA VAL A 217 11.26 -10.74 1.39
C VAL A 217 12.10 -9.86 0.48
N ASN A 218 12.14 -10.17 -0.82
CA ASN A 218 13.06 -9.53 -1.76
C ASN A 218 12.61 -8.12 -2.20
N CYS A 219 11.31 -7.85 -2.19
CA CYS A 219 10.73 -6.62 -2.73
C CYS A 219 10.16 -5.70 -1.64
N CYS A 220 10.26 -6.09 -0.37
CA CYS A 220 9.73 -5.34 0.78
C CYS A 220 10.85 -4.95 1.75
N THR A 221 10.72 -3.77 2.34
CA THR A 221 11.46 -3.44 3.58
C THR A 221 10.78 -4.13 4.75
N ILE A 222 11.53 -4.92 5.51
CA ILE A 222 10.99 -5.68 6.65
C ILE A 222 11.12 -4.86 7.92
N ASP A 223 10.02 -4.69 8.64
CA ASP A 223 9.99 -4.05 9.96
C ASP A 223 9.39 -5.00 11.00
N TRP A 224 10.13 -5.24 12.07
CA TRP A 224 9.80 -6.22 13.11
C TRP A 224 9.22 -5.51 14.34
N PHE A 225 7.92 -5.63 14.52
CA PHE A 225 7.19 -5.16 15.70
C PHE A 225 7.30 -6.21 16.81
N THR A 226 8.35 -6.07 17.63
CA THR A 226 8.55 -6.88 18.83
C THR A 226 7.61 -6.44 19.95
N ALA A 227 7.58 -7.20 21.04
CA ALA A 227 6.83 -6.78 22.23
C ALA A 227 7.35 -5.42 22.71
N TRP A 228 6.42 -4.51 23.02
CA TRP A 228 6.78 -3.23 23.59
C TRP A 228 7.47 -3.43 24.94
N PRO A 229 8.53 -2.67 25.24
CA PRO A 229 9.10 -2.69 26.57
C PRO A 229 8.08 -2.16 27.60
N PRO A 230 8.15 -2.64 28.85
CA PRO A 230 7.30 -2.19 29.93
C PRO A 230 7.50 -0.71 30.30
#